data_AF-A0A6I4W604-F1
#
_entry.id   AF-A0A6I4W604-F1
#
_cell.length_a   1.000
_cell.length_b   1.000
_cell.length_c   1.000
_cell.angle_alpha   90.00
_cell.angle_beta   90.00
_cell.angle_gamma   90.00
#
_symmetry.space_group_name_H-M   'P 1'
#
loop_
_entity.id
_entity.type
_entity.pdbx_description
1 polymer ?
#
loop_
_entity_poly.entity_id
_entity_poly.type
_entity_poly.pdbx_seq_one_letter_code
_entity_poly.pdbx_strand_id
1 'polypeptide(L)'
;MSIYESIGGEDALVAVVDDLYVRILADPELAGFFAGTNLPRLKGRQVEFFGQALGGPMIYGGGSMKDVHLGRGIERRHFDLVAGHLVAALGAAGVPDDTIAEIASVVLPLADDIVADGAAVE
;
A
#
# COMPACT_ATOMS: atom_id res chain seq x y z
N MET A 1 20.18 4.17 9.73
CA MET A 1 18.81 4.57 10.10
C MET A 1 17.94 4.18 8.92
N SER A 2 16.90 3.37 9.15
CA SER A 2 16.01 2.95 8.07
C SER A 2 14.92 4.00 7.81
N ILE A 3 14.24 3.90 6.66
CA ILE A 3 13.10 4.77 6.34
C ILE A 3 12.03 4.62 7.43
N TYR A 4 11.80 3.40 7.89
CA TYR A 4 10.89 3.09 8.99
C TYR A 4 11.18 3.90 10.27
N GLU A 5 12.44 4.00 10.68
CA GLU A 5 12.83 4.82 11.85
C GLU A 5 12.63 6.31 11.56
N SER A 6 12.89 6.76 10.33
CA SER A 6 12.75 8.16 9.94
C SER A 6 11.32 8.68 9.93
N ILE A 7 10.33 7.82 9.63
CA ILE A 7 8.92 8.18 9.64
C ILE A 7 8.27 8.12 11.03
N GLY A 8 9.00 7.67 12.06
CA GLY A 8 8.48 7.55 13.43
C GLY A 8 8.10 6.13 13.86
N GLY A 9 8.49 5.11 13.10
CA GLY A 9 8.31 3.70 13.47
C GLY A 9 6.86 3.20 13.36
N GLU A 10 6.50 2.23 14.21
CA GLU A 10 5.26 1.45 14.10
C GLU A 10 4.02 2.33 14.24
N ASP A 11 3.98 3.18 15.27
CA ASP A 11 2.82 4.02 15.57
C ASP A 11 2.49 4.98 14.41
N ALA A 12 3.53 5.58 13.81
CA ALA A 12 3.37 6.44 12.65
C ALA A 12 2.88 5.65 11.44
N LEU A 13 3.43 4.45 11.23
CA LEU A 13 3.03 3.59 10.12
C LEU A 13 1.59 3.09 10.26
N VAL A 14 1.15 2.75 11.46
CA VAL A 14 -0.24 2.38 11.76
C VAL A 14 -1.18 3.54 11.42
N ALA A 15 -0.83 4.77 11.83
CA ALA A 15 -1.63 5.94 11.52
C ALA A 15 -1.72 6.22 10.00
N VAL A 16 -0.61 6.08 9.27
CA VAL A 16 -0.58 6.22 7.80
C VAL A 16 -1.45 5.16 7.13
N VAL A 17 -1.35 3.90 7.55
CA VAL A 17 -2.17 2.81 6.99
C VAL A 17 -3.65 3.02 7.31
N ASP A 18 -3.99 3.51 8.50
CA ASP A 18 -5.36 3.82 8.87
C ASP A 18 -5.95 4.89 7.95
N ASP A 19 -5.24 5.99 7.72
CA ASP A 19 -5.66 7.08 6.82
C ASP A 19 -5.71 6.63 5.36
N LEU A 20 -4.73 5.84 4.90
CA LEU A 20 -4.73 5.24 3.55
C LEU A 20 -6.04 4.50 3.27
N TYR A 21 -6.48 3.64 4.19
CA TYR A 21 -7.70 2.87 3.99
C TYR A 21 -8.97 3.73 4.13
N VAL A 22 -8.95 4.82 4.90
CA VAL A 22 -10.05 5.79 4.88
C VAL A 22 -10.20 6.38 3.47
N ARG A 23 -9.09 6.75 2.83
CA ARG A 23 -9.08 7.31 1.47
C ARG A 23 -9.51 6.28 0.41
N ILE A 24 -8.93 5.08 0.45
CA ILE A 24 -9.26 3.99 -0.48
C ILE A 24 -10.75 3.64 -0.42
N LEU A 25 -11.34 3.56 0.77
CA LEU A 25 -12.75 3.20 0.93
C LEU A 25 -13.71 4.34 0.57
N ALA A 26 -13.21 5.58 0.53
CA ALA A 26 -13.97 6.73 0.05
C ALA A 26 -13.86 6.93 -1.47
N ASP A 27 -12.91 6.26 -2.14
CA ASP A 27 -12.71 6.35 -3.58
C ASP A 27 -13.67 5.40 -4.33
N PRO A 28 -14.56 5.92 -5.20
CA PRO A 28 -15.55 5.10 -5.90
C PRO A 28 -14.92 4.12 -6.91
N GLU A 29 -13.70 4.37 -7.39
CA GLU A 29 -12.99 3.44 -8.28
C GLU A 29 -12.32 2.29 -7.53
N LEU A 30 -12.10 2.44 -6.21
CA LEU A 30 -11.38 1.45 -5.40
C LEU A 30 -12.27 0.70 -4.40
N ALA A 31 -13.29 1.35 -3.83
CA ALA A 31 -14.07 0.81 -2.71
C ALA A 31 -14.68 -0.57 -3.01
N GLY A 32 -15.07 -0.82 -4.26
CA GLY A 32 -15.63 -2.11 -4.71
C GLY A 32 -14.69 -3.30 -4.52
N PHE A 33 -13.37 -3.12 -4.63
CA PHE A 33 -12.38 -4.18 -4.45
C PHE A 33 -12.30 -4.71 -3.01
N PHE A 34 -12.76 -3.90 -2.04
CA PHE A 34 -12.65 -4.19 -0.61
C PHE A 34 -13.97 -4.64 0.03
N ALA A 35 -15.04 -4.78 -0.76
CA ALA A 35 -16.33 -5.28 -0.28
C ALA A 35 -16.19 -6.67 0.38
N GLY A 36 -16.70 -6.82 1.60
CA GLY A 36 -16.62 -8.07 2.36
C GLY A 36 -15.23 -8.40 2.94
N THR A 37 -14.25 -7.51 2.81
CA THR A 37 -12.90 -7.72 3.35
C THR A 37 -12.86 -7.46 4.86
N ASN A 38 -12.14 -8.30 5.59
CA ASN A 38 -11.81 -8.05 7.00
C ASN A 38 -10.75 -6.93 7.08
N LEU A 39 -11.21 -5.68 7.20
CA LEU A 39 -10.37 -4.49 7.21
C LEU A 39 -9.32 -4.49 8.33
N PRO A 40 -9.64 -4.82 9.60
CA PRO A 40 -8.61 -4.89 10.65
C PRO A 40 -7.47 -5.85 10.31
N ARG A 41 -7.78 -7.05 9.79
CA ARG A 41 -6.76 -8.01 9.37
C ARG A 41 -5.95 -7.50 8.18
N LEU A 42 -6.60 -6.86 7.21
CA LEU A 42 -5.92 -6.30 6.04
C LEU A 42 -4.97 -5.16 6.42
N LYS A 43 -5.43 -4.23 7.26
CA LYS A 43 -4.60 -3.13 7.78
C LYS A 43 -3.36 -3.64 8.50
N GLY A 44 -3.51 -4.66 9.36
CA GLY A 44 -2.37 -5.31 10.02
C GLY A 44 -1.35 -5.86 9.02
N ARG A 45 -1.81 -6.54 7.96
CA ARG A 45 -0.92 -7.03 6.89
C ARG A 45 -0.24 -5.89 6.12
N GLN A 46 -0.92 -4.78 5.91
CA GLN A 46 -0.35 -3.61 5.24
C GLN A 46 0.75 -2.96 6.10
N VAL A 47 0.54 -2.85 7.42
CA VAL A 47 1.56 -2.36 8.37
C VAL A 47 2.77 -3.29 8.37
N GLU A 48 2.58 -4.61 8.44
CA GLU A 48 3.68 -5.56 8.35
C GLU A 48 4.45 -5.42 7.03
N PHE A 49 3.74 -5.30 5.91
CA PHE A 49 4.32 -5.16 4.58
C PHE A 49 5.19 -3.90 4.48
N PHE A 50 4.64 -2.73 4.81
CA PHE A 50 5.41 -1.49 4.78
C PHE A 50 6.51 -1.48 5.83
N GLY A 51 6.28 -2.01 7.02
CA GLY A 51 7.29 -2.11 8.07
C GLY A 51 8.50 -2.88 7.58
N GLN A 52 8.29 -4.05 6.97
CA GLN A 52 9.38 -4.83 6.36
C GLN A 52 10.03 -4.09 5.18
N ALA A 53 9.23 -3.57 4.25
CA ALA A 53 9.72 -2.93 3.02
C ALA A 53 10.54 -1.65 3.30
N LEU A 54 10.23 -0.95 4.38
CA LEU A 54 10.93 0.28 4.80
C LEU A 54 12.10 0.02 5.77
N GLY A 55 12.49 -1.25 5.95
CA GLY A 55 13.63 -1.66 6.78
C GLY A 55 13.36 -1.63 8.28
N GLY A 56 12.10 -1.73 8.69
CA GLY A 56 11.69 -1.97 10.06
C GLY A 56 11.81 -3.45 10.46
N PRO A 57 11.60 -3.78 11.75
CA PRO A 57 11.78 -5.15 12.26
C PRO A 57 10.57 -6.07 11.98
N MET A 58 9.51 -5.55 11.37
CA MET A 58 8.31 -6.32 11.02
C MET A 58 8.64 -7.39 9.97
N ILE A 59 7.96 -8.52 10.06
CA ILE A 59 7.99 -9.58 9.05
C ILE A 59 6.61 -9.71 8.45
N TYR A 60 6.52 -9.51 7.14
CA TYR A 60 5.30 -9.67 6.38
C TYR A 60 4.91 -11.14 6.29
N GLY A 61 3.79 -11.49 6.93
CA GLY A 61 3.27 -12.86 6.95
C GLY A 61 2.17 -13.15 5.92
N GLY A 62 2.02 -12.30 4.89
CA GLY A 62 1.06 -12.48 3.81
C GLY A 62 1.62 -13.25 2.61
N GLY A 63 0.78 -13.44 1.59
CA GLY A 63 1.21 -14.03 0.31
C GLY A 63 1.98 -13.02 -0.55
N SER A 64 2.60 -13.46 -1.65
CA SER A 64 3.28 -12.54 -2.55
C SER A 64 2.32 -11.46 -3.09
N MET A 65 2.83 -10.28 -3.47
CA MET A 65 2.00 -9.23 -4.05
C MET A 65 1.23 -9.74 -5.27
N LYS A 66 1.86 -10.58 -6.09
CA LYS A 66 1.20 -11.25 -7.21
C LYS A 66 0.05 -12.15 -6.76
N ASP A 67 0.30 -13.08 -5.84
CA ASP A 67 -0.71 -14.06 -5.44
C ASP A 67 -1.93 -13.42 -4.77
N VAL A 68 -1.72 -12.40 -3.93
CA VAL A 68 -2.83 -11.77 -3.20
C VAL A 68 -3.69 -10.85 -4.09
N HIS A 69 -3.16 -10.38 -5.22
CA HIS A 69 -3.83 -9.48 -6.17
C HIS A 69 -4.30 -10.17 -7.47
N LEU A 70 -3.85 -11.41 -7.73
CA LEU A 70 -4.22 -12.19 -8.92
C LEU A 70 -5.73 -12.33 -9.08
N GLY A 71 -6.20 -12.18 -10.32
CA GLY A 71 -7.60 -12.42 -10.69
C GLY A 71 -8.60 -11.36 -10.19
N ARG A 72 -8.11 -10.26 -9.60
CA ARG A 72 -8.98 -9.17 -9.12
C ARG A 72 -9.38 -8.16 -10.18
N GLY A 73 -8.76 -8.18 -11.37
CA GLY A 73 -9.01 -7.18 -12.42
C GLY A 73 -8.45 -5.81 -12.06
N ILE A 74 -7.31 -5.77 -11.35
CA ILE A 74 -6.64 -4.53 -10.99
C ILE A 74 -5.92 -4.01 -12.24
N GLU A 75 -6.25 -2.79 -12.65
CA GLU A 75 -5.64 -2.10 -13.77
C GLU A 75 -4.66 -1.05 -13.28
N ARG A 76 -3.80 -0.56 -14.17
CA ARG A 76 -2.79 0.45 -13.84
C ARG A 76 -3.39 1.68 -13.15
N ARG A 77 -4.56 2.15 -13.60
CA ARG A 77 -5.25 3.28 -12.96
C ARG A 77 -5.60 3.03 -11.49
N HIS A 78 -6.00 1.81 -11.12
CA HIS A 78 -6.36 1.50 -9.73
C HIS A 78 -5.12 1.49 -8.85
N PHE A 79 -4.01 0.96 -9.37
CA PHE A 79 -2.72 1.02 -8.67
C PHE A 79 -2.26 2.46 -8.47
N ASP A 80 -2.33 3.29 -9.52
CA ASP A 80 -1.91 4.69 -9.45
C ASP A 80 -2.78 5.49 -8.44
N LEU A 81 -4.09 5.21 -8.35
CA LEU A 81 -4.97 5.78 -7.31
C LEU A 81 -4.52 5.39 -5.90
N VAL A 82 -4.24 4.10 -5.65
CA VAL A 82 -3.73 3.63 -4.34
C VAL A 82 -2.40 4.30 -3.99
N ALA A 83 -1.48 4.41 -4.95
CA ALA A 83 -0.20 5.09 -4.76
C ALA A 83 -0.39 6.58 -4.43
N GLY A 84 -1.31 7.27 -5.11
CA GLY A 84 -1.68 8.65 -4.80
C GLY A 84 -2.26 8.82 -3.40
N HIS A 85 -3.14 7.91 -2.98
CA HIS A 85 -3.70 7.93 -1.62
C HIS A 85 -2.64 7.66 -0.54
N LEU A 86 -1.64 6.82 -0.82
CA LEU A 86 -0.50 6.59 0.07
C LEU A 86 0.34 7.86 0.23
N VAL A 87 0.69 8.52 -0.87
CA VAL A 87 1.41 9.81 -0.85
C VAL A 87 0.64 10.85 -0.03
N ALA A 88 -0.67 10.94 -0.22
CA ALA A 88 -1.53 11.86 0.53
C ALA A 88 -1.58 11.53 2.04
N ALA A 89 -1.64 10.24 2.41
CA ALA A 89 -1.65 9.81 3.80
C ALA A 89 -0.31 10.08 4.50
N LEU A 90 0.81 9.84 3.81
CA LEU A 90 2.15 10.17 4.32
C LEU A 90 2.32 11.68 4.52
N GLY A 91 1.88 12.49 3.55
CA GLY A 91 1.91 13.95 3.67
C GLY A 91 1.04 14.47 4.82
N ALA A 92 -0.14 13.88 5.02
CA ALA A 92 -1.02 14.21 6.15
C ALA A 92 -0.41 13.84 7.52
N ALA A 93 0.43 12.80 7.56
CA ALA A 93 1.20 12.41 8.75
C ALA A 93 2.46 13.28 8.97
N GLY A 94 2.74 14.26 8.09
CA GLY A 94 3.89 15.14 8.21
C GLY A 94 5.21 14.52 7.78
N VAL A 95 5.18 13.43 7.00
CA VAL A 95 6.39 12.82 6.44
C VAL A 95 7.00 13.78 5.40
N PRO A 96 8.31 14.07 5.46
CA PRO A 96 8.97 14.95 4.48
C PRO A 96 8.88 14.43 3.05
N ASP A 97 8.77 15.33 2.06
CA ASP A 97 8.63 14.99 0.64
C ASP A 97 9.76 14.07 0.12
N ASP A 98 11.00 14.29 0.56
CA ASP A 98 12.15 13.44 0.20
C ASP A 98 11.95 11.98 0.67
N THR A 99 11.39 11.80 1.87
CA THR A 99 11.07 10.49 2.44
C THR A 99 9.87 9.86 1.73
N ILE A 100 8.87 10.65 1.35
CA ILE A 100 7.74 10.17 0.54
C ILE A 100 8.23 9.67 -0.82
N ALA A 101 9.17 10.38 -1.46
CA ALA A 101 9.76 9.97 -2.73
C ALA A 101 10.54 8.65 -2.59
N GLU A 102 11.25 8.46 -1.48
CA GLU A 102 11.95 7.20 -1.19
C GLU A 102 10.96 6.04 -0.99
N ILE A 103 9.87 6.24 -0.23
CA ILE A 103 8.81 5.24 -0.07
C ILE A 103 8.16 4.91 -1.43
N ALA A 104 7.87 5.91 -2.24
CA ALA A 104 7.33 5.72 -3.59
C ALA A 104 8.26 4.87 -4.46
N SER A 105 9.59 5.02 -4.34
CA SER A 105 10.55 4.21 -5.09
C SER A 105 10.49 2.71 -4.75
N VAL A 106 10.04 2.36 -3.54
CA VAL A 106 9.83 0.97 -3.10
C VAL A 106 8.46 0.45 -3.58
N VAL A 107 7.43 1.29 -3.57
CA VAL A 107 6.06 0.89 -3.90
C VAL A 107 5.82 0.80 -5.40
N LEU A 108 6.29 1.77 -6.19
CA LEU A 108 5.99 1.86 -7.63
C LEU A 108 6.36 0.61 -8.44
N PRO A 109 7.51 -0.08 -8.20
CA PRO A 109 7.82 -1.31 -8.92
C PRO A 109 6.86 -2.47 -8.65
N LEU A 110 6.09 -2.44 -7.54
CA LEU A 110 5.10 -3.49 -7.24
C LEU A 110 3.92 -3.48 -8.21
N ALA A 111 3.77 -2.44 -9.03
CA ALA A 111 2.78 -2.40 -10.09
C ALA A 111 2.88 -3.63 -11.02
N ASP A 112 4.11 -4.10 -11.31
CA ASP A 112 4.35 -5.24 -12.20
C ASP A 112 3.82 -6.57 -11.62
N ASP A 113 3.71 -6.66 -10.30
CA ASP A 113 3.14 -7.83 -9.62
C ASP A 113 1.63 -7.70 -9.41
N ILE A 114 1.11 -6.47 -9.29
CA ILE A 114 -0.25 -6.19 -8.82
C ILE A 114 -1.23 -5.93 -9.97
N VAL A 115 -0.78 -5.21 -10.99
CA VAL A 115 -1.60 -4.91 -12.16
C VAL A 115 -1.76 -6.19 -12.97
N ALA A 116 -3.01 -6.49 -13.34
CA ALA A 116 -3.26 -7.53 -14.31
C ALA A 116 -2.61 -7.10 -15.62
N ASP A 117 -1.52 -7.77 -16.00
CA ASP A 117 -1.00 -7.69 -17.36
C ASP A 117 -2.17 -7.96 -18.31
N GLY A 118 -2.26 -7.15 -19.36
CA GLY A 118 -3.15 -7.41 -20.48
C GLY A 118 -2.72 -8.66 -21.24
N ALA A 119 -2.75 -9.82 -20.59
CA ALA A 119 -2.84 -11.09 -21.26
C ALA A 119 -4.25 -11.13 -21.85
N ALA A 120 -4.35 -10.60 -23.07
CA ALA A 120 -5.31 -11.09 -24.04
C ALA A 120 -5.31 -12.62 -23.95
N VAL A 121 -6.40 -13.16 -23.44
CA VAL A 121 -6.74 -14.55 -23.66
C VAL A 121 -7.24 -14.63 -25.09
N GLU A 122 -6.49 -15.38 -25.90
CA GLU A 122 -6.85 -15.84 -27.25
C GLU A 122 -8.23 -16.51 -27.30
#